data_AF-A0A3C0E327-F1
#
_entry.id   AF-A0A3C0E327-F1
#
_cell.length_a   1.000
_cell.length_b   1.000
_cell.length_c   1.000
_cell.angle_alpha   90.00
_cell.angle_beta   90.00
_cell.angle_gamma   90.00
#
_symmetry.space_group_name_H-M   'P 1'
#
loop_
_entity.id
_entity.type
_entity.pdbx_description
1 polymer ?
#
loop_
_entity_poly.entity_id
_entity_poly.type
_entity_poly.pdbx_seq_one_letter_code
_entity_poly.pdbx_strand_id
1 'polypeptide(L)'
;MSKKYRKHGYAERLKYMHMLENGFSRNYIERHFGISGELLGYLWTRYRSEGATGLLKKQNVRADYAFKLEVVRDVEENNVTLVDASLKYNVSASQIKV
;
A
#
# COMPACT_ATOMS: atom_id res chain seq x y z
N MET A 1 -16.05 -21.52 -2.37
CA MET A 1 -16.85 -20.47 -1.70
C MET A 1 -16.14 -19.14 -1.83
N SER A 2 -16.72 -18.16 -2.52
CA SER A 2 -16.13 -16.83 -2.65
C SER A 2 -16.16 -16.12 -1.29
N LYS A 3 -15.01 -16.00 -0.61
CA LYS A 3 -14.89 -15.12 0.57
C LYS A 3 -15.31 -13.72 0.13
N LYS A 4 -16.48 -13.25 0.57
CA LYS A 4 -16.91 -11.86 0.37
C LYS A 4 -15.89 -10.98 1.10
N TYR A 5 -14.97 -10.38 0.36
CA TYR A 5 -14.02 -9.42 0.90
C TYR A 5 -14.79 -8.20 1.40
N ARG A 6 -14.92 -8.06 2.72
CA ARG A 6 -15.46 -6.84 3.33
C ARG A 6 -14.49 -5.71 3.05
N LYS A 7 -15.01 -4.59 2.52
CA LYS A 7 -14.23 -3.37 2.36
C LYS A 7 -14.01 -2.79 3.74
N HIS A 8 -12.78 -2.85 4.24
CA HIS A 8 -12.41 -2.21 5.50
C HIS A 8 -12.11 -0.73 5.27
N GLY A 9 -12.91 0.13 5.91
CA GLY A 9 -12.73 1.57 5.93
C GLY A 9 -11.50 2.00 6.73
N TYR A 10 -11.20 3.30 6.70
CA TYR A 10 -10.05 3.87 7.43
C TYR A 10 -10.14 3.63 8.94
N ALA A 11 -11.33 3.86 9.53
CA ALA A 11 -11.56 3.68 10.96
C ALA A 11 -11.31 2.23 11.41
N GLU A 12 -11.73 1.24 10.61
CA GLU A 12 -11.47 -0.18 10.88
C GLU A 12 -9.97 -0.49 10.82
N ARG A 13 -9.26 0.02 9.81
CA ARG A 13 -7.82 -0.20 9.68
C ARG A 13 -7.06 0.41 10.85
N LEU A 14 -7.42 1.62 11.27
CA LEU A 14 -6.82 2.30 12.42
C LEU A 14 -7.06 1.50 13.71
N LYS A 15 -8.28 0.98 13.89
CA LYS A 15 -8.60 0.08 15.01
C LYS A 15 -7.68 -1.14 15.02
N TYR A 16 -7.43 -1.77 13.86
CA TYR A 16 -6.53 -2.93 13.79
C TYR A 16 -5.08 -2.58 14.15
N MET A 17 -4.58 -1.41 13.74
CA MET A 17 -3.24 -0.96 14.13
C MET A 17 -3.13 -0.80 15.65
N HIS A 18 -4.11 -0.14 16.28
CA HIS A 18 -4.13 -0.02 17.74
C HIS A 18 -4.24 -1.38 18.44
N MET A 19 -4.98 -2.34 17.88
CA MET A 19 -5.00 -3.70 18.43
C MET A 19 -3.63 -4.37 18.32
N LEU A 20 -2.91 -4.19 17.20
CA LEU A 20 -1.53 -4.68 17.09
C LEU A 20 -0.59 -4.01 18.10
N GLU A 21 -0.72 -2.71 18.34
CA GLU A 21 0.05 -2.00 19.38
C GLU A 21 -0.27 -2.51 20.79
N ASN A 22 -1.53 -2.83 21.07
CA ASN A 22 -1.97 -3.42 22.35
C ASN A 22 -1.58 -4.90 22.51
N GLY A 23 -0.79 -5.47 21.60
CA GLY A 23 -0.28 -6.84 21.69
C GLY A 23 -1.24 -7.92 21.20
N PHE A 24 -2.32 -7.56 20.50
CA PHE A 24 -3.19 -8.56 19.89
C PHE A 24 -2.47 -9.27 18.73
N SER A 25 -2.67 -10.58 18.64
CA SER A 25 -2.08 -11.38 17.56
C SER A 25 -2.79 -11.14 16.22
N ARG A 26 -2.03 -11.19 15.13
CA ARG A 26 -2.57 -11.06 13.75
C ARG A 26 -3.67 -12.09 13.48
N ASN A 27 -3.47 -13.33 13.95
CA ASN A 27 -4.44 -14.42 13.81
C ASN A 27 -5.76 -14.12 14.52
N TYR A 28 -5.72 -13.45 15.68
CA TYR A 28 -6.92 -13.03 16.39
C TYR A 28 -7.70 -12.01 15.56
N ILE A 29 -7.01 -10.99 15.03
CA ILE A 29 -7.64 -9.93 14.24
C ILE A 29 -8.23 -10.49 12.93
N GLU A 30 -7.49 -11.38 12.25
CA GLU A 30 -7.95 -12.05 11.03
C GLU A 30 -9.22 -12.87 11.26
N ARG A 31 -9.26 -13.70 12.31
CA ARG A 31 -10.43 -14.54 12.60
C ARG A 31 -11.63 -13.74 13.08
N HIS A 32 -11.40 -12.67 13.86
CA HIS A 32 -12.47 -11.90 14.49
C HIS A 32 -13.06 -10.83 13.56
N PHE A 33 -12.25 -10.23 12.69
CA PHE A 33 -12.69 -9.14 11.80
C PHE A 33 -12.72 -9.52 10.32
N GLY A 34 -12.16 -10.68 9.95
CA GLY A 34 -12.19 -11.19 8.57
C GLY A 34 -11.27 -10.45 7.61
N ILE A 35 -10.28 -9.70 8.11
CA ILE A 35 -9.24 -9.07 7.30
C ILE A 35 -8.18 -10.13 6.91
N SER A 36 -7.71 -10.10 5.65
CA SER A 36 -6.59 -10.96 5.25
C SER A 36 -5.33 -10.65 6.06
N GLY A 37 -4.66 -11.68 6.56
CA GLY A 37 -3.37 -11.53 7.26
C GLY A 37 -2.30 -10.83 6.44
N GLU A 38 -2.30 -11.01 5.11
CA GLU A 38 -1.39 -10.32 4.19
C GLU A 38 -1.66 -8.81 4.15
N LEU A 39 -2.93 -8.42 4.02
CA LEU A 39 -3.34 -7.01 4.02
C LEU A 39 -3.02 -6.36 5.38
N LEU A 40 -3.28 -7.08 6.47
CA LEU A 40 -2.98 -6.61 7.81
C LEU A 40 -1.46 -6.40 8.01
N GLY A 41 -0.63 -7.31 7.50
CA GLY A 41 0.82 -7.18 7.50
C GLY A 41 1.31 -5.97 6.71
N TYR A 42 0.79 -5.77 5.49
CA TYR A 42 1.12 -4.59 4.67
C TYR A 42 0.74 -3.28 5.37
N LEU A 43 -0.48 -3.20 5.90
CA LEU A 43 -0.95 -2.01 6.63
C LEU A 43 -0.09 -1.74 7.87
N TRP A 44 0.33 -2.78 8.59
CA TRP A 44 1.18 -2.63 9.77
C TRP A 44 2.57 -2.10 9.44
N THR A 45 3.22 -2.63 8.40
CA THR A 45 4.52 -2.12 7.93
C THR A 45 4.41 -0.65 7.54
N ARG A 46 3.34 -0.29 6.83
CA ARG A 46 3.10 1.08 6.40
C ARG A 46 2.78 2.01 7.56
N TYR A 47 1.98 1.56 8.52
CA TYR A 47 1.69 2.31 9.74
C TYR A 47 2.95 2.56 10.57
N ARG A 48 3.87 1.60 10.65
CA ARG A 48 5.17 1.80 11.30
C ARG A 48 6.07 2.83 10.60
N SER A 49 5.95 2.98 9.28
CA SER A 49 6.80 3.90 8.50
C SER A 49 6.21 5.30 8.34
N GLU A 50 4.92 5.39 8.03
CA GLU A 50 4.23 6.64 7.67
C GLU A 50 3.24 7.07 8.79
N GLY A 51 2.95 6.22 9.77
CA GLY A 51 1.93 6.47 10.79
C GLY A 51 0.50 6.30 10.25
N ALA A 52 -0.45 7.00 10.86
CA ALA A 52 -1.87 6.93 10.48
C ALA A 52 -2.14 7.40 9.04
N THR A 53 -1.31 8.30 8.49
CA THR A 53 -1.43 8.77 7.10
C THR A 53 -1.19 7.65 6.09
N GLY A 54 -0.38 6.64 6.43
CA GLY A 54 -0.14 5.47 5.60
C GLY A 54 -1.37 4.56 5.43
N LEU A 55 -2.35 4.63 6.34
CA LEU A 55 -3.59 3.85 6.27
C LEU A 55 -4.63 4.46 5.33
N LEU A 56 -4.47 5.74 4.97
CA LEU A 56 -5.35 6.42 4.04
C LEU A 56 -5.26 5.74 2.67
N LYS A 57 -6.41 5.62 2.01
CA LYS A 57 -6.46 5.11 0.65
C LYS A 57 -5.79 6.14 -0.26
N LYS A 58 -4.54 5.89 -0.66
CA LYS A 58 -3.89 6.70 -1.70
C LYS A 58 -4.74 6.61 -2.97
N GLN A 59 -4.96 7.75 -3.62
CA GLN A 59 -5.60 7.76 -4.94
C GLN A 59 -4.72 6.95 -5.89
N ASN A 60 -5.35 6.12 -6.71
CA ASN A 60 -4.65 5.50 -7.82
C ASN A 60 -4.21 6.64 -8.75
N VAL A 61 -2.90 6.89 -8.81
CA VAL A 61 -2.34 7.83 -9.77
C VAL A 61 -2.65 7.26 -11.16
N ARG A 62 -3.37 8.02 -11.99
CA ARG A 62 -3.46 7.69 -13.41
C ARG A 62 -2.06 7.86 -13.97
N ALA A 63 -1.45 6.76 -14.40
CA ALA A 63 -0.22 6.77 -15.17
C ALA A 63 -0.54 7.28 -16.58
N ASP A 64 -0.87 8.57 -16.68
CA ASP A 64 -1.08 9.27 -17.94
C ASP A 64 0.23 9.29 -18.75
N TYR A 65 0.15 9.37 -20.07
CA TYR A 65 1.31 9.24 -20.95
C TYR A 65 2.41 10.25 -20.60
N ALA A 66 2.02 11.49 -20.29
CA ALA A 66 2.95 12.54 -19.86
C ALA A 66 3.70 12.18 -18.58
N PHE A 67 3.02 11.56 -17.61
CA PHE A 67 3.60 11.14 -16.34
C PHE A 67 4.53 9.93 -16.51
N LYS A 68 4.20 8.98 -17.39
CA LYS A 68 5.12 7.89 -17.74
C LYS A 68 6.40 8.41 -18.39
N LEU A 69 6.27 9.39 -19.28
CA LEU A 69 7.40 10.04 -19.95
C LEU A 69 8.32 10.76 -18.97
N GLU A 70 7.76 11.42 -17.95
CA GLU A 70 8.54 12.05 -16.89
C GLU A 70 9.32 11.00 -16.08
N VAL A 71 8.67 9.89 -15.70
CA VAL A 71 9.32 8.79 -14.96
C VAL A 71 10.42 8.12 -15.78
N VAL A 72 10.20 7.91 -17.09
CA VAL A 72 11.24 7.34 -17.98
C VAL A 72 12.42 8.30 -18.13
N ARG A 73 12.17 9.60 -18.32
CA ARG A 73 13.24 10.60 -18.39
C ARG A 73 14.04 10.68 -17.09
N ASP A 74 13.38 10.66 -15.94
CA ASP A 74 14.06 10.70 -14.64
C ASP A 74 14.89 9.42 -14.41
N VAL A 75 14.45 8.26 -14.91
CA VAL A 75 15.23 7.00 -14.93
C VAL A 75 16.46 7.12 -15.85
N GLU A 76 16.31 7.69 -17.04
CA GLU A 76 17.40 7.87 -18.01
C GLU A 76 18.44 8.91 -17.54
N GLU A 77 18.00 10.04 -16.99
CA GLU A 77 18.90 11.12 -16.55
C GLU A 77 19.61 10.79 -15.23
N ASN A 78 18.92 10.18 -14.26
CA ASN A 78 19.47 9.91 -12.94
C ASN A 78 20.06 8.49 -12.78
N ASN A 79 20.06 7.66 -13.83
CA ASN A 79 20.51 6.25 -13.81
C ASN A 79 19.87 5.43 -12.66
N VAL A 80 18.63 5.77 -12.27
CA VAL A 80 17.94 5.11 -11.17
C VAL A 80 17.32 3.82 -11.67
N THR A 81 17.34 2.77 -10.85
CA THR A 81 16.69 1.52 -11.24
C THR A 81 15.17 1.71 -11.34
N LEU A 82 14.51 0.94 -12.21
CA LEU A 82 13.04 0.94 -12.35
C LEU A 82 12.31 0.69 -11.01
N VAL A 83 12.96 -0.01 -10.09
CA VAL A 83 12.44 -0.28 -8.74
C VAL A 83 12.45 0.98 -7.90
N ASP A 84 13.53 1.76 -7.92
CA ASP A 84 13.63 3.01 -7.18
C ASP A 84 12.67 4.07 -7.73
N ALA A 85 12.53 4.15 -9.06
CA ALA A 85 11.55 5.02 -9.69
C ALA A 85 10.11 4.63 -9.33
N SER A 86 9.81 3.32 -9.28
CA SER A 86 8.51 2.80 -8.83
C SER A 86 8.18 3.23 -7.38
N LEU A 87 9.19 3.23 -6.51
CA LEU A 87 9.05 3.68 -5.12
C LEU A 87 8.89 5.20 -5.02
N LYS A 88 9.70 5.98 -5.75
CA LYS A 88 9.67 7.46 -5.77
C LYS A 88 8.33 8.00 -6.26
N TYR A 89 7.81 7.46 -7.36
CA TYR A 89 6.58 7.96 -7.99
C TYR A 89 5.33 7.18 -7.57
N ASN A 90 5.48 6.14 -6.74
CA ASN A 90 4.40 5.27 -6.29
C ASN A 90 3.60 4.68 -7.48
N VAL A 91 4.32 4.30 -8.54
CA VAL A 91 3.80 3.73 -9.78
C VAL A 91 4.25 2.28 -9.86
N SER A 92 3.37 1.37 -10.24
CA SER A 92 3.78 -0.02 -10.50
C SER A 92 4.79 -0.06 -11.65
N ALA A 93 5.89 -0.79 -11.51
CA ALA A 93 6.87 -0.98 -12.59
C ALA A 93 6.23 -1.43 -13.92
N SER A 94 5.13 -2.22 -13.86
CA SER A 94 4.37 -2.64 -15.03
C SER A 94 3.64 -1.51 -15.75
N GLN A 95 3.38 -0.38 -15.07
CA GLN A 95 2.80 0.82 -15.65
C GLN A 95 3.87 1.78 -16.22
N ILE A 96 5.13 1.63 -15.79
CA ILE A 96 6.27 2.42 -16.27
C ILE A 96 6.79 1.88 -17.62
N LYS A 97 6.54 0.60 -17.94
CA LYS A 97 6.78 0.08 -19.29
C LYS A 97 5.94 0.86 -20.31
N VAL A 98 6.63 1.54 -21.21
CA VAL A 98 6.08 2.17 -22.42
C VAL A 98 6.10 1.15 -23.55
#